data_AF-A0A0G4KXM0-F1
#
_entry.id   AF-A0A0G4KXM0-F1
#
_cell.length_a   1.000
_cell.length_b   1.000
_cell.length_c   1.000
_cell.angle_alpha   90.00
_cell.angle_beta   90.00
_cell.angle_gamma   90.00
#
_symmetry.space_group_name_H-M   'P 1'
#
loop_
_entity.id
_entity.type
_entity.pdbx_description
1 polymer ?
#
loop_
_entity_poly.entity_id
_entity_poly.type
_entity_poly.pdbx_seq_one_letter_code
_entity_poly.pdbx_strand_id
1 'polypeptide(L)'
;MALPTLAPSRLRRIHSMPAPPHVAGLLNYESPPKRLGHKCIYTTAPMQTHLQALRHQNDVFAREKSLYEDLYRLFMTLPSADAIEMLHRLRSGAGVESIVLHVGDGDAVSSF
;
A
#
# COMPACT_ATOMS: atom_id res chain seq x y z
N MET A 1 47.80 3.85 29.73
CA MET A 1 46.41 4.26 29.43
C MET A 1 45.71 3.07 28.80
N ALA A 2 44.71 2.50 29.47
CA ALA A 2 44.01 1.29 29.03
C ALA A 2 42.69 1.68 28.34
N LEU A 3 42.43 1.14 27.14
CA LEU A 3 41.14 1.26 26.46
C LEU A 3 40.11 0.33 27.12
N PRO A 4 38.86 0.77 27.35
CA PRO A 4 37.81 -0.12 27.84
C PRO A 4 37.30 -1.02 26.71
N THR A 5 37.40 -2.33 26.91
CA THR A 5 36.84 -3.37 26.06
C THR A 5 35.31 -3.35 26.20
N LEU A 6 34.59 -2.92 25.16
CA LEU A 6 33.13 -3.00 25.13
C LEU A 6 32.71 -4.47 24.94
N ALA A 7 32.03 -5.03 25.93
CA ALA A 7 31.47 -6.38 25.88
C ALA A 7 30.44 -6.51 24.74
N PRO A 8 30.35 -7.67 24.05
CA PRO A 8 29.33 -7.90 23.05
C PRO A 8 27.96 -7.97 23.71
N SER A 9 27.10 -7.00 23.38
CA SER A 9 25.71 -6.97 23.79
C SER A 9 24.96 -8.17 23.22
N ARG A 10 24.47 -9.05 24.10
CA ARG A 10 23.57 -10.15 23.73
C ARG A 10 22.29 -9.54 23.15
N LEU A 11 22.12 -9.61 21.82
CA LEU A 11 20.86 -9.28 21.16
C LEU A 11 19.76 -10.19 21.71
N ARG A 12 18.72 -9.59 22.31
CA ARG A 12 17.54 -10.35 22.75
C ARG A 12 16.86 -10.94 21.52
N ARG A 13 16.57 -12.23 21.56
CA ARG A 13 15.77 -12.92 20.54
C ARG A 13 14.40 -12.26 20.49
N ILE A 14 14.08 -11.57 19.40
CA ILE A 14 12.74 -11.05 19.14
C ILE A 14 11.85 -12.27 18.97
N HIS A 15 10.95 -12.51 19.91
CA HIS A 15 9.91 -13.53 19.75
C HIS A 15 8.93 -13.05 18.68
N SER A 16 8.68 -13.88 17.68
CA SER A 16 7.66 -13.64 16.66
C SER A 16 6.30 -13.52 17.36
N MET A 17 5.68 -12.34 17.26
CA MET A 17 4.30 -12.15 17.69
C MET A 17 3.37 -12.88 16.73
N PRO A 18 2.33 -13.59 17.20
CA PRO A 18 1.33 -14.17 16.33
C PRO A 18 0.59 -13.05 15.58
N ALA A 19 0.35 -13.26 14.28
CA ALA A 19 -0.34 -12.31 13.44
C ALA A 19 -1.79 -12.10 13.93
N PRO A 20 -2.34 -10.87 13.84
CA PRO A 20 -3.72 -10.58 14.19
C PRO A 20 -4.72 -11.48 13.41
N PRO A 21 -5.84 -11.89 14.03
CA PRO A 21 -6.74 -12.91 13.48
C PRO A 21 -7.38 -12.54 12.13
N HIS A 22 -7.45 -11.26 11.78
CA HIS A 22 -7.97 -10.80 10.49
C HIS A 22 -6.97 -10.95 9.33
N VAL A 23 -5.69 -11.26 9.60
CA VAL A 23 -4.66 -11.55 8.58
C VAL A 23 -4.50 -13.07 8.36
N ALA A 24 -5.00 -13.89 9.29
CA ALA A 24 -4.87 -15.35 9.24
C ALA A 24 -5.57 -16.01 8.03
N GLY A 25 -6.55 -15.33 7.42
CA GLY A 25 -7.29 -15.82 6.26
C GLY A 25 -6.68 -15.49 4.89
N LEU A 26 -5.61 -14.68 4.83
CA LEU A 26 -4.96 -14.31 3.57
C LEU A 26 -3.67 -15.11 3.29
N LEU A 27 -3.22 -15.91 4.25
CA LEU A 27 -2.21 -16.94 4.00
C LEU A 27 -2.93 -18.19 3.52
N ASN A 28 -3.04 -18.26 2.19
CA ASN A 28 -3.50 -19.41 1.43
C ASN A 28 -3.20 -20.74 2.12
N TYR A 29 -4.23 -21.58 2.15
CA TYR A 29 -4.22 -22.97 2.58
C TYR A 29 -3.17 -23.78 1.79
N GLU A 30 -1.90 -23.68 2.16
CA GLU A 30 -0.88 -24.60 1.68
C GLU A 30 -1.07 -25.92 2.43
N SER A 31 -1.69 -26.89 1.75
CA SER A 31 -1.69 -28.29 2.18
C SER A 31 -0.26 -28.72 2.53
N PRO A 32 -0.02 -29.38 3.66
CA PRO A 32 1.32 -29.85 4.00
C PRO A 32 1.82 -30.85 2.93
N PRO A 33 3.09 -30.78 2.52
CA PRO A 33 3.60 -31.60 1.43
C PRO A 33 3.63 -33.07 1.87
N LYS A 34 2.93 -33.92 1.10
CA LYS A 34 3.10 -35.38 1.17
C LYS A 34 4.48 -35.71 0.61
N ARG A 35 5.40 -36.19 1.44
CA ARG A 35 6.71 -36.66 0.99
C ARG A 35 6.54 -38.00 0.26
N LEU A 36 6.28 -37.95 -1.04
CA LEU A 36 6.67 -39.02 -1.97
C LEU A 36 7.83 -38.50 -2.81
N GLY A 37 8.86 -39.33 -2.98
CA GLY A 37 10.16 -38.99 -3.54
C GLY A 37 10.16 -38.65 -5.04
N HIS A 38 9.48 -37.58 -5.42
CA HIS A 38 9.64 -36.95 -6.73
C HIS A 38 9.81 -35.44 -6.54
N LYS A 39 10.83 -34.92 -7.23
CA LYS A 39 11.30 -33.53 -7.21
C LYS A 39 10.14 -32.53 -7.02
N CYS A 40 10.16 -31.83 -5.88
CA CYS A 40 9.21 -30.76 -5.61
C CYS A 40 9.48 -29.63 -6.61
N ILE A 41 8.59 -29.46 -7.60
CA ILE A 41 8.64 -28.34 -8.54
C ILE A 41 7.48 -27.42 -8.18
N TYR A 42 7.81 -26.31 -7.53
CA TYR A 42 6.86 -25.22 -7.30
C TYR A 42 6.66 -24.46 -8.61
N THR A 43 5.48 -24.54 -9.20
CA THR A 43 5.06 -23.64 -10.28
C THR A 43 4.45 -22.39 -9.65
N THR A 44 5.29 -21.43 -9.25
CA THR A 44 4.84 -20.08 -8.89
C THR A 44 5.11 -19.13 -10.07
N ALA A 45 4.19 -18.20 -10.32
CA ALA A 45 4.45 -17.01 -11.13
C ALA A 45 5.78 -16.38 -10.65
N PRO A 46 6.59 -15.76 -11.53
CA PRO A 46 8.01 -15.46 -11.26
C PRO A 46 8.14 -14.89 -9.85
N MET A 47 8.81 -15.68 -9.01
CA MET A 47 9.01 -15.39 -7.60
C MET A 47 9.70 -14.04 -7.52
N GLN A 48 8.91 -12.97 -7.39
CA GLN A 48 9.44 -11.62 -7.36
C GLN A 48 10.49 -11.58 -6.28
N THR A 49 11.68 -11.11 -6.62
CA THR A 49 12.71 -10.91 -5.59
C THR A 49 12.17 -9.90 -4.58
N HIS A 50 12.61 -9.96 -3.32
CA HIS A 50 12.20 -9.00 -2.30
C HIS A 50 12.34 -7.54 -2.79
N LEU A 51 13.40 -7.25 -3.54
CA LEU A 51 13.62 -5.94 -4.15
C LEU A 51 12.56 -5.57 -5.20
N GLN A 52 12.12 -6.53 -6.02
CA GLN A 52 11.04 -6.32 -7.00
C GLN A 52 9.70 -6.07 -6.31
N ALA A 53 9.37 -6.85 -5.28
CA ALA A 53 8.15 -6.66 -4.49
C ALA A 53 8.14 -5.28 -3.81
N LEU A 54 9.26 -4.88 -3.21
CA LEU A 54 9.39 -3.56 -2.56
C LEU A 54 9.27 -2.41 -3.58
N ARG A 55 9.89 -2.54 -4.75
CA ARG A 55 9.76 -1.55 -5.83
C ARG A 55 8.30 -1.44 -6.28
N HIS A 56 7.65 -2.57 -6.54
CA HIS A 56 6.25 -2.57 -6.94
C HIS A 56 5.35 -1.89 -5.91
N GLN A 57 5.55 -2.20 -4.62
CA GLN A 57 4.80 -1.57 -3.54
C GLN A 57 5.09 -0.06 -3.44
N ASN A 58 6.35 0.35 -3.57
CA ASN A 58 6.70 1.77 -3.61
C ASN A 58 6.06 2.49 -4.81
N ASP A 59 5.99 1.86 -5.97
CA ASP A 59 5.33 2.43 -7.15
C ASP A 59 3.83 2.59 -6.94
N VAL A 60 3.19 1.64 -6.25
CA VAL A 60 1.77 1.75 -5.84
C VAL A 60 1.58 2.95 -4.92
N PHE A 61 2.38 3.07 -3.86
CA PHE A 61 2.28 4.20 -2.93
C PHE A 61 2.64 5.54 -3.57
N ALA A 62 3.61 5.56 -4.50
CA ALA A 62 3.97 6.77 -5.22
C ALA A 62 2.81 7.28 -6.09
N ARG A 63 2.09 6.37 -6.76
CA ARG A 63 0.87 6.72 -7.52
C ARG A 63 -0.23 7.23 -6.61
N GLU A 64 -0.52 6.52 -5.52
CA GLU A 64 -1.55 6.93 -4.57
C GLU A 64 -1.25 8.31 -3.96
N LYS A 65 0.02 8.53 -3.56
CA LYS A 65 0.48 9.84 -3.09
C LYS A 65 0.24 10.94 -4.12
N SER A 66 0.56 10.71 -5.39
CA SER A 66 0.35 11.69 -6.46
C SER A 66 -1.13 12.09 -6.57
N LEU A 67 -2.05 11.11 -6.48
CA LEU A 67 -3.49 11.38 -6.54
C LEU A 67 -3.96 12.29 -5.40
N TYR A 68 -3.45 12.07 -4.18
CA TYR A 68 -3.77 12.94 -3.04
C TYR A 68 -3.13 14.33 -3.16
N GLU A 69 -1.93 14.44 -3.73
CA GLU A 69 -1.33 15.74 -4.03
C GLU A 69 -2.15 16.52 -5.06
N ASP A 70 -2.64 15.86 -6.10
CA ASP A 70 -3.51 16.47 -7.10
C ASP A 70 -4.87 16.88 -6.53
N LEU A 71 -5.48 16.03 -5.69
CA LEU A 71 -6.68 16.37 -4.94
C LEU A 71 -6.48 17.63 -4.09
N TYR A 72 -5.35 17.72 -3.38
CA TYR A 72 -5.03 18.90 -2.58
C TYR A 72 -4.85 20.15 -3.44
N ARG A 73 -4.18 20.04 -4.59
CA ARG A 73 -4.05 21.15 -5.55
C ARG A 73 -5.43 21.63 -6.00
N LEU A 74 -6.33 20.71 -6.35
CA LEU A 74 -7.70 21.04 -6.75
C LEU A 74 -8.45 21.81 -5.66
N PHE A 75 -8.35 21.39 -4.40
CA PHE A 75 -8.97 22.13 -3.29
C PHE A 75 -8.41 23.54 -3.09
N MET A 76 -7.16 23.78 -3.49
CA MET A 76 -6.54 25.11 -3.39
C MET A 76 -6.86 26.01 -4.59
N THR A 77 -7.22 25.45 -5.73
CA THR A 77 -7.47 26.21 -6.96
C THR A 77 -8.95 26.38 -7.29
N LEU A 78 -9.80 25.45 -6.88
CA LEU A 78 -11.23 25.46 -7.20
C LEU A 78 -12.03 26.43 -6.32
N PRO A 79 -13.15 26.95 -6.83
CA PRO A 79 -14.16 27.61 -6.02
C PRO A 79 -14.68 26.73 -4.88
N SER A 80 -15.13 27.38 -3.80
CA SER A 80 -15.60 26.66 -2.60
C SER A 80 -16.82 25.76 -2.87
N ALA A 81 -17.70 26.12 -3.82
CA ALA A 81 -18.85 25.31 -4.19
C ALA A 81 -18.42 23.94 -4.74
N ASP A 82 -17.49 23.94 -5.69
CA ASP A 82 -16.96 22.73 -6.33
C ASP A 82 -16.17 21.87 -5.33
N ALA A 83 -15.39 22.51 -4.46
CA ALA A 83 -14.68 21.83 -3.38
C ALA A 83 -15.63 21.11 -2.41
N ILE A 84 -16.76 21.73 -2.06
CA ILE A 84 -17.79 21.13 -1.20
C ILE A 84 -18.41 19.92 -1.89
N GLU A 85 -18.69 20.01 -3.19
CA GLU A 85 -19.22 18.89 -3.97
C GLU A 85 -18.23 17.71 -4.00
N MET A 86 -16.95 17.98 -4.27
CA MET A 86 -15.90 16.97 -4.22
C MET A 86 -15.82 16.29 -2.84
N LEU A 87 -15.89 17.05 -1.75
CA LEU A 87 -15.91 16.52 -0.39
C LEU A 87 -17.15 15.67 -0.11
N HIS A 88 -18.31 16.06 -0.65
CA HIS A 88 -19.53 15.26 -0.56
C HIS A 88 -19.37 13.92 -1.28
N ARG A 89 -18.80 13.92 -2.48
CA ARG A 89 -18.50 12.71 -3.26
C ARG A 89 -17.51 11.79 -2.51
N LEU A 90 -16.43 12.35 -1.95
CA LEU A 90 -15.50 11.59 -1.09
C LEU A 90 -16.21 10.95 0.09
N ARG A 91 -17.07 11.70 0.80
CA ARG A 91 -17.85 11.19 1.93
C ARG A 91 -18.83 10.08 1.54
N SER A 92 -19.34 10.11 0.31
CA SER A 92 -20.22 9.06 -0.22
C SER A 92 -19.48 7.77 -0.61
N GLY A 93 -18.15 7.77 -0.55
CA GLY A 93 -17.30 6.61 -0.84
C GLY A 93 -16.72 6.60 -2.27
N ALA A 94 -16.85 7.69 -3.03
CA ALA A 94 -16.18 7.80 -4.31
C ALA A 94 -14.64 7.83 -4.12
N GLY A 95 -13.93 7.05 -4.95
CA GLY A 95 -12.47 6.99 -4.91
C GLY A 95 -11.82 8.30 -5.38
N VAL A 96 -10.68 8.65 -4.78
CA VAL A 96 -9.94 9.89 -5.08
C VAL A 96 -9.60 10.00 -6.56
N GLU A 97 -9.14 8.91 -7.18
CA GLU A 97 -8.83 8.86 -8.61
C GLU A 97 -10.02 9.27 -9.49
N SER A 98 -11.21 8.74 -9.19
CA SER A 98 -12.44 9.07 -9.92
C SER A 98 -12.81 10.55 -9.79
N ILE A 99 -12.50 11.18 -8.66
CA ILE A 99 -12.83 12.58 -8.40
C ILE A 99 -11.84 13.51 -9.10
N VAL A 100 -10.54 13.19 -9.04
CA VAL A 100 -9.49 13.95 -9.73
C VAL A 100 -9.70 13.92 -11.25
N LEU A 101 -10.05 12.75 -11.81
CA LEU A 101 -10.30 12.61 -13.25
C LEU A 101 -11.54 13.40 -13.72
N HIS A 102 -12.63 13.37 -12.95
CA HIS A 102 -13.87 14.07 -13.30
C HIS A 102 -13.71 15.60 -13.38
N VAL A 103 -12.82 16.17 -12.56
CA VAL A 103 -12.52 17.62 -12.60
C VAL A 103 -11.57 17.96 -13.76
N GLY A 104 -10.69 17.04 -14.15
CA GLY A 104 -9.75 17.22 -15.26
C GLY A 104 -10.41 17.24 -16.64
N ASP A 105 -11.55 16.56 -16.80
CA ASP A 105 -12.30 16.51 -18.07
C ASP A 105 -13.12 17.76 -18.39
N GLY A 106 -13.03 18.81 -17.56
CA GLY A 106 -13.56 20.12 -17.92
C GLY A 106 -15.08 20.24 -17.86
N ASP A 107 -15.75 19.46 -17.01
CA ASP A 107 -17.10 19.79 -16.57
C ASP A 107 -17.00 20.96 -15.58
N ALA A 108 -16.79 22.15 -16.13
CA ALA A 108 -17.27 23.36 -15.51
C ALA A 108 -18.78 23.16 -15.32
N VAL A 109 -19.20 22.93 -14.08
CA VAL A 109 -20.61 22.99 -13.71
C VAL A 109 -21.04 24.46 -13.82
N SER A 110 -21.25 24.88 -15.06
CA SER A 110 -22.08 26.01 -15.42
C SER A 110 -23.52 25.49 -15.44
N SER A 111 -24.44 26.28 -14.86
CA SER A 111 -25.86 25.99 -14.59
C SER A 111 -26.08 25.31 -13.24
N PHE A 112 -26.55 25.98 -12.18
CA PHE A 112 -27.48 27.12 -12.06
C PHE A 112 -27.13 28.03 -10.88
#